data_AF-W1XWC6-F1
#
_entry.id   AF-W1XWC6-F1
#
_cell.length_a   1.000
_cell.length_b   1.000
_cell.length_c   1.000
_cell.angle_alpha   90.00
_cell.angle_beta   90.00
_cell.angle_gamma   90.00
#
_symmetry.space_group_name_H-M   'P 1'
#
loop_
_entity.id
_entity.type
_entity.pdbx_description
1 polymer ?
#
loop_
_entity_poly.entity_id
_entity_poly.type
_entity_poly.pdbx_seq_one_letter_code
_entity_poly.pdbx_strand_id
1 'polypeptide(L)' 'FLDCDDDTLLKRYKMTRRNHPLALNRQIPEGIKIERKILNPLKEIANYIVDTTNMKPKDLKSEILKIYSIGEKHT' A
#
# COMPACT_ATOMS: atom_id res chain seq x y z
N PHE A 1 6.82 1.58 4.52
CA PHE A 1 5.60 0.81 4.24
C PHE A 1 4.54 1.75 3.68
N LEU A 2 3.88 1.36 2.59
CA LEU A 2 2.78 2.14 2.00
C LEU A 2 1.48 1.41 2.37
N ASP A 3 0.61 2.08 3.09
CA ASP A 3 -0.70 1.53 3.47
C ASP A 3 -1.83 2.36 2.84
N CYS A 4 -3.03 1.80 2.77
CA CYS A 4 -4.25 2.51 2.42
C CYS A 4 -5.47 1.72 2.89
N ASP A 5 -6.62 2.37 3.02
CA ASP A 5 -7.87 1.69 3.36
C ASP A 5 -8.30 0.61 2.35
N ASP A 6 -8.98 -0.40 2.86
CA ASP A 6 -9.45 -1.57 2.09
C ASP A 6 -10.42 -1.17 0.97
N ASP A 7 -11.35 -0.24 1.26
CA ASP A 7 -12.29 0.27 0.26
C ASP A 7 -11.58 1.01 -0.88
N THR A 8 -10.55 1.77 -0.53
CA THR A 8 -9.73 2.50 -1.50
C THR A 8 -8.89 1.56 -2.34
N LEU A 9 -8.26 0.56 -1.70
CA LEU A 9 -7.49 -0.48 -2.37
C LEU A 9 -8.37 -1.29 -3.33
N LEU A 10 -9.58 -1.67 -2.88
CA LEU A 10 -10.56 -2.38 -3.69
C LEU A 10 -10.99 -1.58 -4.92
N LYS A 11 -11.25 -0.28 -4.78
CA LYS A 11 -11.59 0.62 -5.89
C LYS A 11 -10.44 0.71 -6.91
N ARG A 12 -9.20 0.89 -6.46
CA ARG A 12 -8.00 0.93 -7.32
C ARG A 12 -7.81 -0.39 -8.07
N TYR A 13 -8.02 -1.51 -7.39
CA TYR A 13 -7.88 -2.83 -7.99
C TYR A 13 -8.92 -3.06 -9.10
N LYS A 14 -10.19 -2.69 -8.83
CA LYS A 14 -11.28 -2.73 -9.83
C LYS A 14 -11.00 -1.86 -11.06
N MET A 15 -10.35 -0.70 -10.88
CA MET A 15 -9.96 0.18 -12.00
C MET A 15 -8.87 -0.43 -12.89
N THR A 16 -7.98 -1.25 -12.32
CA THR A 16 -6.81 -1.79 -13.06
C THR A 16 -7.17 -3.02 -13.90
N ARG A 17 -8.38 -3.59 -13.75
CA ARG A 17 -8.87 -4.82 -14.42
C ARG A 17 -7.91 -6.03 -14.33
N ARG A 18 -6.98 -6.02 -13.37
CA ARG A 18 -6.08 -7.15 -13.12
C ARG A 18 -6.75 -8.08 -12.13
N ASN A 19 -6.60 -9.39 -12.30
CA ASN A 19 -6.99 -10.36 -11.29
C ASN A 19 -5.86 -10.51 -10.26
N HIS A 20 -6.22 -10.57 -8.99
CA HIS A 20 -5.24 -10.69 -7.93
C HIS A 20 -4.62 -12.09 -7.94
N PRO A 21 -3.28 -12.22 -7.98
CA PRO A 21 -2.63 -13.53 -8.11
C PRO A 21 -2.93 -14.46 -6.92
N LEU A 22 -3.17 -13.91 -5.72
CA LEU A 22 -3.63 -14.68 -4.55
C LEU A 22 -5.15 -14.94 -4.53
N ALA A 23 -5.90 -14.41 -5.50
CA ALA A 23 -7.35 -14.53 -5.61
C ALA A 23 -7.77 -15.40 -6.82
N LEU A 24 -6.89 -16.32 -7.27
CA LEU A 24 -7.13 -17.25 -8.37
C LEU A 24 -8.54 -17.92 -8.34
N ASN A 25 -9.12 -18.13 -7.15
CA ASN A 25 -10.49 -18.66 -6.94
C ASN A 25 -11.34 -17.89 -5.90
N ARG A 26 -10.94 -16.68 -5.47
CA ARG A 26 -11.64 -15.92 -4.40
C ARG A 26 -11.94 -14.48 -4.83
N GLN A 27 -12.89 -13.83 -4.16
CA GLN A 27 -13.19 -12.43 -4.41
C GLN A 27 -12.00 -11.53 -4.00
N ILE A 28 -11.75 -10.46 -4.74
CA ILE A 28 -10.71 -9.43 -4.45
C ILE A 28 -10.64 -9.03 -2.95
N PRO A 29 -11.75 -8.72 -2.25
CA PRO A 29 -11.69 -8.35 -0.82
C PRO A 29 -11.07 -9.44 0.08
N GLU A 30 -11.29 -10.72 -0.24
CA GLU A 30 -10.67 -11.82 0.52
C GLU A 30 -9.17 -11.95 0.22
N GLY A 31 -8.77 -11.69 -1.02
CA GLY A 31 -7.35 -11.61 -1.40
C GLY A 31 -6.60 -10.51 -0.64
N ILE A 32 -7.20 -9.33 -0.50
CA ILE A 32 -6.64 -8.19 0.23
C ILE A 32 -6.44 -8.52 1.71
N LYS A 33 -7.42 -9.17 2.36
CA LYS A 33 -7.30 -9.57 3.77
C LYS A 33 -6.14 -10.54 4.01
N ILE A 34 -5.93 -11.50 3.11
CA ILE A 34 -4.84 -12.47 3.20
C ILE A 34 -3.50 -11.77 3.00
N GLU A 35 -3.41 -10.88 2.01
CA GLU A 35 -2.23 -10.09 1.74
C GLU A 35 -1.85 -9.25 2.97
N ARG A 36 -2.83 -8.58 3.61
CA ARG A 36 -2.58 -7.86 4.87
C ARG A 36 -2.04 -8.76 5.97
N LYS A 37 -2.58 -9.96 6.15
CA LYS A 37 -2.07 -10.90 7.15
C LYS A 37 -0.61 -11.27 6.90
N ILE A 38 -0.23 -11.43 5.64
CA ILE A 38 1.15 -11.74 5.24
C ILE A 38 2.06 -10.52 5.41
N LEU A 39 1.56 -9.32 5.12
CA LEU A 39 2.31 -8.07 5.18
C LEU A 39 2.36 -7.45 6.58
N ASN A 40 1.52 -7.88 7.53
CA ASN A 40 1.53 -7.41 8.92
C ASN A 40 2.92 -7.42 9.58
N PRO A 41 3.70 -8.53 9.56
CA PRO A 41 5.06 -8.51 10.11
C PRO A 41 5.97 -7.50 9.40
N LEU A 42 5.76 -7.26 8.10
CA LEU A 42 6.50 -6.25 7.34
C LEU A 42 6.12 -4.82 7.76
N LYS A 43 4.87 -4.61 8.20
CA LYS A 43 4.39 -3.35 8.73
C LYS A 43 4.99 -3.05 10.10
N GLU A 44 5.18 -4.07 10.95
CA GLU A 44 5.78 -3.92 12.29
C GLU A 44 7.27 -3.54 12.24
N ILE A 45 8.02 -4.02 11.25
CA ILE A 45 9.45 -3.68 11.08
C ILE A 45 9.68 -2.36 10.32
N ALA A 46 8.62 -1.72 9.81
CA ALA A 46 8.77 -0.56 8.95
C ALA A 46 9.09 0.71 9.75
N ASN A 47 10.22 1.35 9.44
CA ASN A 47 10.61 2.62 10.06
C ASN A 47 9.65 3.78 9.72
N TYR A 48 8.98 3.71 8.56
CA TYR A 48 8.06 4.75 8.12
C TYR A 48 6.82 4.14 7.47
N ILE A 49 5.63 4.59 7.87
CA ILE A 49 4.35 4.17 7.32
C ILE A 49 3.70 5.38 6.63
N VAL A 50 3.57 5.32 5.32
CA VAL A 50 2.88 6.34 4.51
C VAL A 50 1.46 5.86 4.27
N ASP A 51 0.47 6.61 4.73
CA ASP A 51 -0.92 6.38 4.36
C ASP A 51 -1.25 7.06 3.02
N THR A 52 -1.55 6.24 2.02
CA THR A 52 -1.85 6.69 0.65
C THR A 52 -3.35 6.72 0.35
N THR A 53 -4.23 6.57 1.35
CA THR A 53 -5.68 6.46 1.17
C THR A 53 -6.24 7.62 0.33
N ASN A 54 -5.94 8.87 0.70
CA ASN A 54 -6.44 10.06 0.01
C ASN A 54 -5.37 10.78 -0.82
N MET A 55 -4.20 10.17 -1.04
CA MET A 55 -3.11 10.79 -1.80
C MET A 55 -3.28 10.61 -3.31
N LYS A 56 -3.01 11.68 -4.08
CA LYS A 56 -2.85 11.56 -5.53
C LYS A 56 -1.44 11.05 -5.87
N PRO A 57 -1.23 10.46 -7.06
CA PRO A 57 0.11 10.00 -7.46
C PRO A 57 1.20 11.08 -7.42
N LYS A 58 0.83 12.33 -7.72
CA LYS A 58 1.74 13.49 -7.65
C LYS A 58 2.14 13.84 -6.20
N ASP A 59 1.19 13.74 -5.28
CA ASP A 59 1.41 14.03 -3.86
C ASP A 59 2.30 12.95 -3.25
N LEU A 60 2.04 11.68 -3.58
CA LEU A 60 2.89 10.56 -3.17
C LEU A 60 4.34 10.73 -3.66
N LYS A 61 4.55 11.12 -4.92
CA LYS A 61 5.90 11.38 -5.44
C LYS A 61 6.60 12.49 -4.68
N SER A 62 5.88 13.56 -4.36
CA SER A 62 6.41 14.69 -3.60
C SER A 62 6.75 14.28 -2.17
N GLU A 63 5.93 13.43 -1.55
CA GLU A 63 6.15 12.95 -0.18
C GLU A 63 7.35 12.01 -0.09
N ILE A 64 7.49 11.08 -1.03
CA ILE A 64 8.68 10.22 -1.15
C ILE A 64 9.92 11.09 -1.34
N LEU A 65 9.86 12.10 -2.22
CA LEU A 65 10.97 13.02 -2.39
C LEU A 65 11.28 13.77 -1.10
N LYS A 66 10.31 14.20 -0.29
CA LYS A 66 10.60 14.83 1.02
C LYS A 66 11.28 13.87 1.98
N ILE A 67 10.74 12.66 2.12
CA ILE A 67 11.25 11.63 3.05
C ILE A 67 12.70 11.26 2.73
N TYR A 68 13.06 11.19 1.43
CA TYR A 68 14.38 10.72 1.00
C TYR A 68 15.33 11.79 0.46
N SER A 69 14.85 13.00 0.12
CA SER A 69 15.70 14.10 -0.38
C SER A 69 16.29 14.95 0.76
N ILE A 70 15.69 14.92 1.95
CA ILE A 70 16.36 15.37 3.16
C ILE A 70 17.14 14.16 3.64
N GLY A 71 18.46 14.17 3.42
CA GLY A 71 19.37 13.07 3.75
C GLY A 71 19.55 12.84 5.24
N GLU A 72 18.47 12.70 6.00
CA GLU A 72 18.55 12.16 7.35
C GLU A 72 18.61 10.64 7.25
N LYS A 73 19.85 10.15 7.22
CA LYS A 73 20.20 8.78 7.59
C LYS A 73 19.67 8.51 9.00
N HIS A 74 18.49 7.93 9.12
CA HIS A 74 18.06 7.32 10.37
C HIS A 74 18.50 5.85 10.35
N THR A 75 19.46 5.58 11.22
CA THR A 75 20.08 4.27 11.46
C THR A 75 19.19 3.46 12.38
#